data_AF-A0A7Y3ZDP4-F1
#
_entry.id   AF-A0A7Y3ZDP4-F1
#
_cell.length_a   1.000
_cell.length_b   1.000
_cell.length_c   1.000
_cell.angle_alpha   90.00
_cell.angle_beta   90.00
_cell.angle_gamma   90.00
#
_symmetry.space_group_name_H-M   'P 1'
#
loop_
_entity.id
_entity.type
_entity.pdbx_description
1 polymer ?
#
loop_
_entity_poly.entity_id
_entity_poly.type
_entity_poly.pdbx_seq_one_letter_code
_entity_poly.pdbx_strand_id
1 'polypeptide(L)'
;MRYFDCTKFDYDKLKKDQSAELTERDKNAYKHSFMKWVHDEVDDIVERKWQIDNIGIVEETGAFIKLIKEAELSYSLGAYYSSIALVGVASEDLCRYFADKEGLTELVDKTQFIRVGELKKRNVISSDLADDFDFIRKIRNDCLHFNEGFKAKDNQKLKSDALLCVNKLKSVYKALFSSFNKSYEKGELIDKVIEDFAKQQAYETSFGDTLNQEEFSMKLRYFMASEFGLDTAIANEGSKITQFGRFSVEEIDLEISPPEVSLRHLTTGHPFIVDLTELDINFITQNSIEEGSDIIAQIYSVTNHQGMTAAWNLEWFVKAQTKK
;
A
#
# COMPACT_ATOMS: atom_id res chain seq x y z
N MET A 1 -16.09 -34.40 9.09
CA MET A 1 -16.13 -33.84 10.45
C MET A 1 -15.57 -32.43 10.38
N ARG A 2 -16.24 -31.42 10.94
CA ARG A 2 -15.73 -30.05 11.03
C ARG A 2 -15.35 -29.80 12.50
N TYR A 3 -14.16 -29.29 12.76
CA TYR A 3 -13.68 -28.93 14.09
C TYR A 3 -13.28 -27.45 14.08
N PHE A 4 -13.47 -26.78 15.22
CA PHE A 4 -12.91 -25.45 15.45
C PHE A 4 -11.42 -25.54 15.73
N ASP A 5 -10.70 -24.43 15.60
CA ASP A 5 -9.28 -24.37 15.94
C ASP A 5 -9.02 -24.95 17.35
N CYS A 6 -8.19 -25.99 17.38
CA CYS A 6 -7.78 -26.71 18.59
C CYS A 6 -6.26 -26.72 18.75
N THR A 7 -5.56 -25.79 18.09
CA THR A 7 -4.09 -25.70 18.11
C THR A 7 -3.54 -25.12 19.42
N LYS A 8 -4.36 -24.36 20.16
CA LYS A 8 -3.99 -23.79 21.46
C LYS A 8 -4.26 -24.77 22.61
N PHE A 9 -3.20 -25.36 23.14
CA PHE A 9 -3.27 -26.23 24.31
C PHE A 9 -3.43 -25.43 25.61
N ASP A 10 -4.36 -25.87 26.47
CA ASP A 10 -4.58 -25.30 27.80
C ASP A 10 -3.79 -26.12 28.84
N TYR A 11 -2.52 -25.74 29.03
CA TYR A 11 -1.61 -26.44 29.94
C TYR A 11 -1.96 -26.29 31.41
N ASP A 12 -2.68 -25.22 31.78
CA ASP A 12 -3.16 -24.99 33.14
C ASP A 12 -4.24 -26.00 33.51
N LYS A 13 -5.16 -26.31 32.59
CA LYS A 13 -6.13 -27.41 32.78
C LYS A 13 -5.48 -28.78 32.86
N LEU A 14 -4.31 -28.97 32.22
CA LEU A 14 -3.58 -30.22 32.22
C LEU A 14 -2.66 -30.40 33.45
N LYS A 15 -2.61 -29.41 34.37
CA LYS A 15 -1.79 -29.42 35.59
C LYS A 15 -0.34 -29.86 35.35
N LYS A 16 0.26 -29.39 34.26
CA LYS A 16 1.66 -29.71 33.94
C LYS A 16 2.62 -28.77 34.64
N ASP A 17 3.64 -29.34 35.27
CA ASP A 17 4.84 -28.58 35.64
C ASP A 17 5.45 -27.99 34.34
N GLN A 18 6.01 -26.77 34.41
CA GLN A 18 6.59 -26.05 33.27
C GLN A 18 5.59 -25.59 32.18
N SER A 19 4.34 -25.26 32.56
CA SER A 19 3.31 -24.77 31.61
C SER A 19 3.75 -23.59 30.74
N ALA A 20 4.59 -22.69 31.25
CA ALA A 20 5.14 -21.56 30.51
C ALA A 20 6.07 -21.99 29.36
N GLU A 21 7.03 -22.89 29.62
CA GLU A 21 7.97 -23.39 28.62
C GLU A 21 7.24 -24.16 27.51
N LEU A 22 6.25 -24.97 27.88
CA LEU A 22 5.41 -25.70 26.93
C LEU A 22 4.55 -24.76 26.07
N THR A 23 4.04 -23.68 26.65
CA THR A 23 3.30 -22.65 25.91
C THR A 23 4.19 -21.94 24.90
N GLU A 24 5.42 -21.57 25.27
CA GLU A 24 6.35 -20.93 24.34
C GLU A 24 6.79 -21.87 23.22
N ARG A 25 7.03 -23.15 23.52
CA ARG A 25 7.29 -24.18 22.50
C ARG A 25 6.16 -24.25 21.47
N ASP A 26 4.91 -24.28 21.92
CA ASP A 26 3.75 -24.39 21.03
C ASP A 26 3.49 -23.11 20.24
N LYS A 27 3.72 -21.92 20.84
CA LYS A 27 3.71 -20.65 20.10
C LYS A 27 4.74 -20.66 18.97
N ASN A 28 5.95 -21.17 19.23
CA ASN A 28 6.99 -21.27 18.20
C ASN A 28 6.64 -22.29 17.11
N ALA A 29 6.03 -23.42 17.48
CA ALA A 29 5.50 -24.40 16.53
C ALA A 29 4.38 -23.79 15.66
N TYR A 30 3.49 -23.01 16.25
CA TYR A 30 2.45 -22.27 15.52
C TYR A 30 3.04 -21.23 14.58
N LYS A 31 4.02 -20.42 15.03
CA LYS A 31 4.75 -19.47 14.17
C LYS A 31 5.37 -20.17 12.96
N HIS A 32 6.03 -21.31 13.17
CA HIS A 32 6.60 -22.10 12.07
C HIS A 32 5.52 -22.58 11.09
N SER A 33 4.41 -23.11 11.61
CA SER A 33 3.28 -23.58 10.81
C SER A 33 2.63 -22.44 10.02
N PHE A 34 2.48 -21.28 10.64
CA PHE A 34 1.94 -20.07 10.02
C PHE A 34 2.86 -19.54 8.91
N MET A 35 4.17 -19.44 9.17
CA MET A 35 5.14 -19.02 8.16
C MET A 35 5.16 -19.97 6.95
N LYS A 36 5.06 -21.27 7.20
CA LYS A 36 4.93 -22.26 6.12
C LYS A 36 3.65 -22.04 5.31
N TRP A 37 2.51 -21.84 5.96
CA TRP A 37 1.26 -21.54 5.27
C TRP A 37 1.37 -20.25 4.44
N VAL A 38 1.97 -19.18 4.97
CA VAL A 38 2.20 -17.94 4.21
C VAL A 38 3.06 -18.21 2.98
N HIS A 39 4.17 -18.94 3.13
CA HIS A 39 5.05 -19.28 2.01
C HIS A 39 4.33 -20.13 0.94
N ASP A 40 3.53 -21.11 1.36
CA ASP A 40 2.82 -22.01 0.45
C ASP A 40 1.67 -21.27 -0.29
N GLU A 41 1.10 -20.22 0.29
CA GLU A 41 -0.03 -19.46 -0.27
C GLU A 41 0.35 -18.13 -0.93
N VAL A 42 1.61 -17.68 -0.81
CA VAL A 42 2.00 -16.31 -1.20
C VAL A 42 1.67 -15.98 -2.66
N ASP A 43 1.96 -16.91 -3.57
CA ASP A 43 1.69 -16.74 -5.01
C ASP A 43 0.19 -16.59 -5.27
N ASP A 44 -0.62 -17.44 -4.63
CA ASP A 44 -2.07 -17.42 -4.74
C ASP A 44 -2.68 -16.15 -4.12
N ILE A 45 -2.09 -15.62 -3.04
CA ILE A 45 -2.48 -14.33 -2.44
C ILE A 45 -2.18 -13.19 -3.41
N VAL A 46 -0.99 -13.18 -4.02
CA VAL A 46 -0.57 -12.17 -5.00
C VAL A 46 -1.47 -12.21 -6.24
N GLU A 47 -1.73 -13.39 -6.80
CA GLU A 47 -2.63 -13.57 -7.94
C GLU A 47 -4.04 -13.07 -7.63
N ARG A 48 -4.57 -13.31 -6.42
CA ARG A 48 -5.85 -12.72 -6.00
C ARG A 48 -5.77 -11.20 -5.90
N LYS A 49 -4.70 -10.63 -5.33
CA LYS A 49 -4.55 -9.17 -5.24
C LYS A 49 -4.54 -8.52 -6.62
N TRP A 50 -3.91 -9.14 -7.62
CA TRP A 50 -3.85 -8.65 -9.00
C TRP A 50 -5.18 -8.68 -9.76
N GLN A 51 -6.18 -9.39 -9.24
CA GLN A 51 -7.54 -9.39 -9.79
C GLN A 51 -8.36 -8.16 -9.36
N ILE A 52 -7.94 -7.49 -8.28
CA ILE A 52 -8.64 -6.32 -7.76
C ILE A 52 -8.31 -5.10 -8.62
N ASP A 53 -9.36 -4.39 -9.06
CA ASP A 53 -9.19 -3.24 -9.95
C ASP A 53 -8.46 -2.09 -9.24
N ASN A 54 -7.50 -1.45 -9.91
CA ASN A 54 -6.92 -0.21 -9.45
C ASN A 54 -7.80 0.98 -9.88
N ILE A 55 -8.38 1.70 -8.92
CA ILE A 55 -9.23 2.87 -9.19
C ILE A 55 -8.47 4.20 -9.26
N GLY A 56 -7.17 4.20 -8.98
CA GLY A 56 -6.34 5.40 -8.88
C GLY A 56 -6.62 6.17 -7.58
N ILE A 57 -6.49 7.50 -7.63
CA ILE A 57 -6.72 8.37 -6.47
C ILE A 57 -8.17 8.82 -6.44
N VAL A 58 -8.75 8.69 -5.26
CA VAL A 58 -9.99 9.34 -4.87
C VAL A 58 -9.71 9.95 -3.50
N GLU A 59 -9.97 11.24 -3.32
CA GLU A 59 -9.70 11.93 -2.06
C GLU A 59 -10.43 11.22 -0.91
N GLU A 60 -9.67 10.89 0.14
CA GLU A 60 -10.22 10.13 1.27
C GLU A 60 -11.34 10.92 1.94
N THR A 61 -12.50 10.29 2.03
CA THR A 61 -13.66 10.79 2.74
C THR A 61 -14.24 9.65 3.55
N GLY A 62 -14.44 9.84 4.85
CA GLY A 62 -15.14 8.89 5.72
C GLY A 62 -14.39 7.59 6.08
N ALA A 63 -14.86 6.93 7.15
CA ALA A 63 -14.24 5.70 7.67
C ALA A 63 -14.44 4.45 6.79
N PHE A 64 -15.28 4.52 5.74
CA PHE A 64 -15.58 3.37 4.89
C PHE A 64 -14.40 2.96 3.98
N ILE A 65 -13.40 3.82 3.77
CA ILE A 65 -12.17 3.43 3.03
C ILE A 65 -11.40 2.35 3.78
N LYS A 66 -11.34 2.44 5.10
CA LYS A 66 -10.71 1.40 5.94
C LYS A 66 -11.38 0.05 5.73
N LEU A 67 -12.71 0.03 5.69
CA LEU A 67 -13.48 -1.19 5.40
C LEU A 67 -13.25 -1.72 3.97
N ILE A 68 -13.08 -0.84 2.98
CA ILE A 68 -12.73 -1.25 1.61
C ILE A 68 -11.34 -1.88 1.59
N LYS A 69 -10.34 -1.25 2.23
CA LYS A 69 -8.97 -1.80 2.36
C LYS A 69 -8.98 -3.18 3.05
N GLU A 70 -9.71 -3.32 4.16
CA GLU A 70 -9.86 -4.60 4.87
C GLU A 70 -10.57 -5.66 4.01
N ALA A 71 -11.55 -5.27 3.20
CA ALA A 71 -12.24 -6.19 2.30
C ALA A 71 -11.34 -6.68 1.16
N GLU A 72 -10.47 -5.81 0.61
CA GLU A 72 -9.44 -6.20 -0.36
C GLU A 72 -8.44 -7.18 0.24
N LEU A 73 -7.97 -6.91 1.45
CA LEU A 73 -7.05 -7.80 2.17
C LEU A 73 -7.71 -9.16 2.43
N SER A 74 -8.95 -9.15 2.92
CA SER A 74 -9.74 -10.37 3.16
C SER A 74 -9.91 -11.19 1.88
N TYR A 75 -10.21 -10.54 0.75
CA TYR A 75 -10.28 -11.20 -0.55
C TYR A 75 -8.94 -11.83 -0.95
N SER A 76 -7.85 -11.07 -0.81
CA SER A 76 -6.50 -11.50 -1.18
C SER A 76 -6.06 -12.71 -0.33
N LEU A 77 -6.46 -12.77 0.95
CA LEU A 77 -6.21 -13.91 1.85
C LEU A 77 -7.18 -15.10 1.65
N GLY A 78 -8.12 -15.02 0.69
CA GLY A 78 -9.09 -16.09 0.41
C GLY A 78 -10.29 -16.11 1.37
N ALA A 79 -10.46 -15.11 2.24
CA ALA A 79 -11.57 -14.98 3.17
C ALA A 79 -12.80 -14.32 2.51
N TYR A 80 -13.40 -15.02 1.54
CA TYR A 80 -14.46 -14.46 0.68
C TYR A 80 -15.73 -14.05 1.43
N TYR A 81 -16.15 -14.81 2.44
CA TYR A 81 -17.29 -14.45 3.29
C TYR A 81 -17.06 -13.12 4.01
N SER A 82 -15.87 -12.95 4.60
CA SER A 82 -15.48 -11.72 5.29
C SER A 82 -15.43 -10.54 4.31
N SER A 83 -14.84 -10.74 3.13
CA SER A 83 -14.79 -9.72 2.09
C SER A 83 -16.19 -9.25 1.68
N ILE A 84 -17.11 -10.18 1.39
CA ILE A 84 -18.51 -9.85 1.04
C ILE A 84 -19.21 -9.10 2.17
N ALA A 85 -19.02 -9.52 3.42
CA ALA A 85 -19.63 -8.88 4.58
C ALA A 85 -19.13 -7.45 4.76
N LEU A 86 -17.81 -7.24 4.70
CA LEU A 86 -17.17 -5.93 4.84
C LEU A 86 -17.56 -4.98 3.71
N VAL A 87 -17.53 -5.43 2.45
CA VAL A 87 -18.01 -4.65 1.29
C VAL A 87 -19.47 -4.24 1.50
N GLY A 88 -20.30 -5.14 2.00
CA GLY A 88 -21.70 -4.86 2.25
C GLY A 88 -21.95 -3.78 3.30
N VAL A 89 -21.18 -3.79 4.40
CA VAL A 89 -21.23 -2.75 5.44
C VAL A 89 -20.73 -1.41 4.87
N ALA A 90 -19.57 -1.43 4.21
CA ALA A 90 -18.99 -0.23 3.59
C ALA A 90 -19.93 0.39 2.54
N SER A 91 -20.61 -0.43 1.75
CA SER A 91 -21.57 0.00 0.73
C SER A 91 -22.82 0.67 1.34
N GLU A 92 -23.33 0.11 2.44
CA GLU A 92 -24.47 0.68 3.15
C GLU A 92 -24.14 2.04 3.77
N ASP A 93 -23.00 2.13 4.45
CA ASP A 93 -22.54 3.37 5.10
C ASP A 93 -22.14 4.43 4.07
N LEU A 94 -21.47 4.04 2.97
CA LEU A 94 -21.14 4.94 1.86
C LEU A 94 -22.40 5.55 1.25
N CYS A 95 -23.42 4.73 0.96
CA CYS A 95 -24.68 5.21 0.40
C CYS A 95 -25.38 6.18 1.37
N ARG A 96 -25.33 5.90 2.68
CA ARG A 96 -25.89 6.77 3.73
C ARG A 96 -25.17 8.11 3.78
N TYR A 97 -23.85 8.08 3.85
CA TYR A 97 -22.99 9.26 3.88
C TYR A 97 -23.19 10.13 2.64
N PHE A 98 -23.24 9.53 1.46
CA PHE A 98 -23.44 10.27 0.23
C PHE A 98 -24.81 10.96 0.18
N ALA A 99 -25.89 10.30 0.61
CA ALA A 99 -27.21 10.93 0.68
C ALA A 99 -27.24 12.14 1.64
N ASP A 100 -26.59 12.02 2.80
CA ASP A 100 -26.46 13.12 3.76
C ASP A 100 -25.66 14.29 3.17
N LYS A 101 -24.53 13.99 2.50
CA LYS A 101 -23.68 14.99 1.82
C LYS A 101 -24.42 15.76 0.73
N GLU A 102 -25.34 15.11 0.00
CA GLU A 102 -26.20 15.73 -1.00
C GLU A 102 -27.40 16.49 -0.39
N GLY A 103 -27.44 16.63 0.94
CA GLY A 103 -28.50 17.35 1.67
C GLY A 103 -29.81 16.59 1.80
N LEU A 104 -29.82 15.29 1.48
CA LEU A 104 -31.01 14.43 1.48
C LEU A 104 -31.16 13.68 2.81
N THR A 105 -31.19 14.45 3.91
CA THR A 105 -31.20 13.93 5.28
C THR A 105 -32.38 12.99 5.56
N GLU A 106 -33.50 13.15 4.86
CA GLU A 106 -34.67 12.28 4.98
C GLU A 106 -34.44 10.83 4.49
N LEU A 107 -33.34 10.60 3.76
CA LEU A 107 -32.95 9.30 3.22
C LEU A 107 -31.94 8.55 4.11
N VAL A 108 -31.37 9.21 5.12
CA VAL A 108 -30.30 8.67 5.98
C VAL A 108 -30.78 7.43 6.74
N ASP A 109 -31.95 7.52 7.38
CA ASP A 109 -32.54 6.42 8.19
C ASP A 109 -33.31 5.38 7.35
N LYS A 110 -33.36 5.55 6.03
CA LYS A 110 -34.00 4.58 5.13
C LYS A 110 -33.08 3.39 4.89
N THR A 111 -33.66 2.24 4.54
CA THR A 111 -32.89 1.07 4.09
C THR A 111 -32.11 1.39 2.82
N GLN A 112 -30.98 0.68 2.57
CA GLN A 112 -30.19 0.83 1.35
C GLN A 112 -31.04 0.83 0.07
N PHE A 113 -31.96 -0.13 -0.02
CA PHE A 113 -32.80 -0.32 -1.21
C PHE A 113 -33.66 0.92 -1.49
N ILE A 114 -34.27 1.48 -0.44
CA ILE A 114 -35.07 2.71 -0.56
C ILE A 114 -34.16 3.89 -0.91
N ARG A 115 -33.02 4.02 -0.21
CA ARG A 115 -32.07 5.12 -0.40
C ARG A 115 -31.54 5.18 -1.84
N VAL A 116 -31.03 4.07 -2.34
CA VAL A 116 -30.55 3.93 -3.73
C VAL A 116 -31.66 4.20 -4.74
N GLY A 117 -32.86 3.67 -4.49
CA GLY A 117 -34.02 3.92 -5.36
C GLY A 117 -34.39 5.40 -5.46
N GLU A 118 -34.38 6.12 -4.33
CA GLU A 118 -34.67 7.57 -4.31
C GLU A 118 -33.55 8.40 -4.93
N LEU A 119 -32.27 8.07 -4.66
CA LEU A 119 -31.12 8.72 -5.30
C LEU A 119 -31.17 8.57 -6.84
N LYS A 120 -31.53 7.38 -7.33
CA LYS A 120 -31.73 7.09 -8.76
C LYS A 120 -32.88 7.92 -9.34
N LYS A 121 -34.06 7.90 -8.69
CA LYS A 121 -35.24 8.65 -9.18
C LYS A 121 -35.00 10.15 -9.27
N ARG A 122 -34.19 10.70 -8.37
CA ARG A 122 -33.82 12.11 -8.33
C ARG A 122 -32.65 12.46 -9.27
N ASN A 123 -32.14 11.49 -10.05
CA ASN A 123 -30.97 11.63 -10.91
C ASN A 123 -29.70 12.10 -10.18
N VAL A 124 -29.58 11.80 -8.88
CA VAL A 124 -28.36 12.08 -8.10
C VAL A 124 -27.28 11.04 -8.41
N ILE A 125 -27.69 9.79 -8.68
CA ILE A 125 -26.81 8.72 -9.15
C ILE A 125 -27.35 8.15 -10.47
N SER A 126 -26.46 7.60 -11.30
CA SER A 126 -26.84 6.93 -12.55
C SER A 126 -27.54 5.59 -12.30
N SER A 127 -28.15 5.03 -13.36
CA SER A 127 -28.71 3.68 -13.29
C SER A 127 -27.63 2.64 -12.96
N ASP A 128 -26.47 2.75 -13.59
CA ASP A 128 -25.37 1.80 -13.41
C ASP A 128 -24.86 1.78 -11.97
N LEU A 129 -24.72 2.95 -11.33
CA LEU A 129 -24.34 3.04 -9.91
C LEU A 129 -25.40 2.41 -9.00
N ALA A 130 -26.67 2.65 -9.30
CA ALA A 130 -27.76 2.06 -8.53
C ALA A 130 -27.79 0.52 -8.67
N ASP A 131 -27.51 0.01 -9.86
CA ASP A 131 -27.48 -1.42 -10.15
C ASP A 131 -26.27 -2.09 -9.46
N ASP A 132 -25.13 -1.40 -9.38
CA ASP A 132 -23.96 -1.85 -8.61
C ASP A 132 -24.22 -1.91 -7.09
N PHE A 133 -24.85 -0.87 -6.53
CA PHE A 133 -25.29 -0.89 -5.13
C PHE A 133 -26.25 -2.05 -4.86
N ASP A 134 -27.23 -2.27 -5.74
CA ASP A 134 -28.22 -3.33 -5.57
C ASP A 134 -27.61 -4.72 -5.71
N PHE A 135 -26.63 -4.90 -6.60
CA PHE A 135 -25.86 -6.13 -6.72
C PHE A 135 -25.16 -6.47 -5.40
N ILE A 136 -24.40 -5.52 -4.85
CA ILE A 136 -23.67 -5.71 -3.57
C ILE A 136 -24.66 -6.08 -2.46
N ARG A 137 -25.77 -5.34 -2.36
CA ARG A 137 -26.81 -5.56 -1.36
C ARG A 137 -27.38 -6.98 -1.42
N LYS A 138 -27.70 -7.48 -2.61
CA LYS A 138 -28.25 -8.84 -2.82
C LYS A 138 -27.26 -9.90 -2.33
N ILE A 139 -26.01 -9.81 -2.76
CA ILE A 139 -24.96 -10.77 -2.36
C ILE A 139 -24.70 -10.71 -0.86
N ARG A 140 -24.64 -9.51 -0.27
CA ARG A 140 -24.52 -9.34 1.19
C ARG A 140 -25.69 -9.96 1.95
N ASN A 141 -26.92 -9.76 1.48
CA ASN A 141 -28.09 -10.33 2.15
C ASN A 141 -28.09 -11.86 2.09
N ASP A 142 -27.73 -12.43 0.95
CA ASP A 142 -27.54 -13.88 0.82
C ASP A 142 -26.45 -14.40 1.76
N CYS A 143 -25.36 -13.65 1.91
CA CYS A 143 -24.26 -13.96 2.81
C CYS A 143 -24.64 -13.92 4.28
N LEU A 144 -25.29 -12.84 4.73
CA LEU A 144 -25.59 -12.63 6.15
C LEU A 144 -26.80 -13.40 6.65
N HIS A 145 -27.81 -13.60 5.80
CA HIS A 145 -28.91 -14.50 6.13
C HIS A 145 -28.56 -15.97 5.91
N PHE A 146 -27.38 -16.22 5.33
CA PHE A 146 -26.84 -17.55 5.07
C PHE A 146 -27.89 -18.44 4.38
N ASN A 147 -28.49 -17.92 3.31
CA ASN A 147 -29.60 -18.56 2.59
C ASN A 147 -29.16 -19.91 1.98
N GLU A 148 -30.07 -20.87 1.77
CA GLU A 148 -29.73 -22.20 1.22
C GLU A 148 -28.94 -22.13 -0.10
N GLY A 149 -29.31 -21.19 -0.99
CA GLY A 149 -28.57 -20.96 -2.24
C GLY A 149 -27.15 -20.43 -2.03
N PHE A 150 -26.90 -19.72 -0.92
CA PHE A 150 -25.56 -19.25 -0.55
C PHE A 150 -24.74 -20.36 0.12
N LYS A 151 -25.36 -21.20 0.96
CA LYS A 151 -24.73 -22.37 1.58
C LYS A 151 -24.23 -23.39 0.55
N ALA A 152 -24.93 -23.49 -0.58
CA ALA A 152 -24.61 -24.40 -1.66
C ALA A 152 -23.48 -23.89 -2.58
N LYS A 153 -23.03 -22.63 -2.44
CA LYS A 153 -21.95 -22.09 -3.28
C LYS A 153 -20.63 -22.77 -2.95
N ASP A 154 -19.92 -23.18 -4.00
CA ASP A 154 -18.54 -23.60 -3.88
C ASP A 154 -17.60 -22.41 -3.70
N ASN A 155 -16.34 -22.72 -3.43
CA ASN A 155 -15.32 -21.71 -3.17
C ASN A 155 -15.04 -20.82 -4.40
N GLN A 156 -15.17 -21.37 -5.62
CA GLN A 156 -14.94 -20.62 -6.86
C GLN A 156 -16.04 -19.57 -7.07
N LYS A 157 -17.29 -19.93 -6.80
CA LYS A 157 -18.41 -19.00 -6.89
C LYS A 157 -18.32 -17.92 -5.81
N LEU A 158 -17.92 -18.27 -4.59
CA LEU A 158 -17.68 -17.30 -3.52
C LEU A 158 -16.54 -16.33 -3.88
N LYS A 159 -15.44 -16.84 -4.43
CA LYS A 159 -14.34 -16.01 -4.96
C LYS A 159 -14.85 -15.01 -6.00
N SER A 160 -15.58 -15.50 -7.00
CA SER A 160 -16.12 -14.65 -8.06
C SER A 160 -17.07 -13.58 -7.52
N ASP A 161 -17.96 -13.93 -6.59
CA ASP A 161 -18.90 -12.98 -6.02
C ASP A 161 -18.20 -11.93 -5.15
N ALA A 162 -17.20 -12.34 -4.34
CA ALA A 162 -16.41 -11.43 -3.52
C ALA A 162 -15.61 -10.44 -4.38
N LEU A 163 -14.96 -10.92 -5.45
CA LEU A 163 -14.23 -10.06 -6.38
C LEU A 163 -15.13 -9.01 -7.02
N LEU A 164 -16.30 -9.44 -7.53
CA LEU A 164 -17.28 -8.53 -8.14
C LEU A 164 -17.78 -7.50 -7.13
N CYS A 165 -18.04 -7.91 -5.88
CA CYS A 165 -18.44 -6.99 -4.81
C CYS A 165 -17.36 -5.94 -4.54
N VAL A 166 -16.09 -6.34 -4.38
CA VAL A 166 -14.98 -5.41 -4.14
C VAL A 166 -14.84 -4.42 -5.29
N ASN A 167 -14.71 -4.91 -6.53
CA ASN A 167 -14.48 -4.05 -7.69
C ASN A 167 -15.67 -3.10 -7.96
N LYS A 168 -16.92 -3.57 -7.78
CA LYS A 168 -18.11 -2.71 -7.88
C LYS A 168 -18.14 -1.63 -6.81
N LEU A 169 -17.82 -1.95 -5.56
CA LEU A 169 -17.79 -0.93 -4.51
C LEU A 169 -16.72 0.13 -4.79
N LYS A 170 -15.54 -0.28 -5.27
CA LYS A 170 -14.48 0.64 -5.69
C LYS A 170 -14.92 1.53 -6.85
N SER A 171 -15.59 0.96 -7.85
CA SER A 171 -16.16 1.70 -8.98
C SER A 171 -17.20 2.73 -8.53
N VAL A 172 -18.14 2.32 -7.66
CA VAL A 172 -19.14 3.20 -7.05
C VAL A 172 -18.46 4.33 -6.28
N TYR A 173 -17.49 4.01 -5.43
CA TYR A 173 -16.73 5.00 -4.68
C TYR A 173 -16.06 6.02 -5.61
N LYS A 174 -15.35 5.54 -6.63
CA LYS A 174 -14.75 6.40 -7.65
C LYS A 174 -15.79 7.29 -8.31
N ALA A 175 -16.91 6.75 -8.78
CA ALA A 175 -17.91 7.52 -9.49
C ALA A 175 -18.59 8.60 -8.62
N LEU A 176 -18.83 8.32 -7.33
CA LEU A 176 -19.43 9.28 -6.41
C LEU A 176 -18.50 10.45 -6.05
N PHE A 177 -17.18 10.23 -6.05
CA PHE A 177 -16.23 11.24 -5.58
C PHE A 177 -15.29 11.80 -6.66
N SER A 178 -15.19 11.19 -7.85
CA SER A 178 -14.32 11.68 -8.92
C SER A 178 -14.72 13.06 -9.45
N SER A 179 -16.00 13.42 -9.39
CA SER A 179 -16.49 14.76 -9.76
C SER A 179 -16.15 15.83 -8.71
N PHE A 180 -15.82 15.41 -7.48
CA PHE A 180 -15.40 16.31 -6.39
C PHE A 180 -13.88 16.50 -6.33
N ASN A 181 -13.12 15.70 -7.09
CA ASN A 181 -11.70 15.91 -7.27
C ASN A 181 -11.52 17.26 -7.97
N LYS A 182 -11.04 18.26 -7.21
CA LYS A 182 -10.56 19.51 -7.78
C LYS A 182 -9.53 19.18 -8.86
N SER A 183 -9.38 20.05 -9.86
CA SER A 183 -8.18 20.00 -10.70
C SER A 183 -6.97 20.17 -9.79
N TYR A 184 -6.27 19.07 -9.50
CA TYR A 184 -5.03 19.13 -8.76
C TYR A 184 -3.98 19.82 -9.61
N GLU A 185 -3.15 20.64 -8.99
CA GLU A 185 -1.93 21.07 -9.65
C GLU A 185 -1.01 19.85 -9.81
N LYS A 186 -0.27 19.81 -10.93
CA LYS A 186 0.63 18.70 -11.22
C LYS A 186 1.69 18.59 -10.10
N GLY A 187 1.80 17.43 -9.46
CA GLY A 187 2.69 17.19 -8.31
C GLY A 187 1.96 17.14 -6.96
N GLU A 188 0.78 17.73 -6.83
CA GLU A 188 0.08 17.86 -5.54
C GLU A 188 -0.29 16.48 -4.94
N LEU A 189 -0.58 15.48 -5.77
CA LEU A 189 -0.92 14.14 -5.28
C LEU A 189 0.33 13.39 -4.80
N ILE A 190 1.49 13.64 -5.41
CA ILE A 190 2.76 13.06 -4.97
C ILE A 190 3.14 13.61 -3.60
N ASP A 191 3.01 14.93 -3.41
CA ASP A 191 3.26 15.56 -2.11
C ASP A 191 2.34 14.98 -1.02
N LYS A 192 1.04 14.84 -1.31
CA LYS A 192 0.07 14.22 -0.39
C LYS A 192 0.45 12.79 0.00
N VAL A 193 0.94 11.99 -0.94
CA VAL A 193 1.34 10.59 -0.70
C VAL A 193 2.62 10.52 0.14
N ILE A 194 3.57 11.40 -0.11
CA ILE A 194 4.79 11.53 0.71
C ILE A 194 4.43 11.96 2.13
N GLU A 195 3.55 12.95 2.30
CA GLU A 195 3.08 13.41 3.60
C GLU A 195 2.34 12.31 4.37
N ASP A 196 1.45 11.58 3.70
CA ASP A 196 0.70 10.47 4.29
C ASP A 196 1.66 9.36 4.78
N PHE A 197 2.63 8.99 3.95
CA PHE A 197 3.65 8.02 4.34
C PHE A 197 4.48 8.49 5.54
N ALA A 198 4.94 9.75 5.53
CA ALA A 198 5.69 10.32 6.65
C ALA A 198 4.89 10.30 7.96
N LYS A 199 3.58 10.63 7.89
CA LYS A 199 2.68 10.55 9.04
C LYS A 199 2.50 9.13 9.55
N GLN A 200 2.30 8.16 8.65
CA GLN A 200 2.18 6.74 9.01
C GLN A 200 3.44 6.23 9.71
N GLN A 201 4.63 6.53 9.18
CA GLN A 201 5.91 6.14 9.80
C GLN A 201 6.11 6.76 11.20
N ALA A 202 5.65 8.00 11.41
CA ALA A 202 5.85 8.71 12.66
C ALA A 202 4.81 8.41 13.73
N TYR A 203 3.54 8.16 13.37
CA TYR A 203 2.42 8.22 14.31
C TYR A 203 1.42 7.06 14.23
N GLU A 204 1.29 6.36 13.10
CA GLU A 204 0.18 5.42 12.88
C GLU A 204 0.61 4.17 12.10
N THR A 205 0.79 3.06 12.81
CA THR A 205 0.85 1.73 12.19
C THR A 205 -0.52 1.07 12.33
N SER A 206 -1.45 1.42 11.44
CA SER A 206 -2.74 0.72 11.35
C SER A 206 -2.67 -0.43 10.34
N PHE A 207 -3.47 -1.47 10.57
CA PHE A 207 -3.53 -2.65 9.70
C PHE A 207 -4.14 -2.25 8.35
N GLY A 208 -3.35 -2.25 7.27
CA GLY A 208 -3.79 -1.83 5.92
C GLY A 208 -3.32 -0.44 5.49
N ASP A 209 -2.57 0.26 6.34
CA ASP A 209 -1.71 1.38 5.92
C ASP A 209 -0.35 0.84 5.47
N THR A 210 0.45 1.66 4.77
CA THR A 210 1.63 1.18 4.02
C THR A 210 2.46 0.20 4.85
N LEU A 211 2.46 -1.07 4.44
CA LEU A 211 2.97 -2.17 5.26
C LEU A 211 4.49 -2.11 5.41
N ASN A 212 5.16 -1.40 4.50
CA ASN A 212 6.61 -1.19 4.46
C ASN A 212 7.00 -0.13 3.40
N GLN A 213 8.29 0.19 3.32
CA GLN A 213 8.87 1.10 2.34
C GLN A 213 8.66 0.66 0.88
N GLU A 214 8.53 -0.64 0.62
CA GLU A 214 8.32 -1.15 -0.73
C GLU A 214 6.93 -0.79 -1.26
N GLU A 215 5.88 -0.97 -0.46
CA GLU A 215 4.52 -0.59 -0.84
C GLU A 215 4.41 0.93 -1.09
N PHE A 216 5.11 1.73 -0.29
CA PHE A 216 5.23 3.17 -0.54
C PHE A 216 5.91 3.47 -1.87
N SER A 217 7.04 2.82 -2.15
CA SER A 217 7.77 3.00 -3.42
C SER A 217 6.91 2.64 -4.63
N MET A 218 6.10 1.58 -4.53
CA MET A 218 5.16 1.20 -5.59
C MET A 218 4.09 2.25 -5.84
N LYS A 219 3.52 2.81 -4.75
CA LYS A 219 2.53 3.89 -4.83
C LYS A 219 3.13 5.14 -5.43
N LEU A 220 4.31 5.56 -4.97
CA LEU A 220 5.02 6.72 -5.50
C LEU A 220 5.34 6.55 -6.98
N ARG A 221 5.86 5.38 -7.40
CA ARG A 221 6.09 5.03 -8.81
C ARG A 221 4.81 5.17 -9.64
N TYR A 222 3.69 4.65 -9.16
CA TYR A 222 2.40 4.79 -9.84
C TYR A 222 2.01 6.25 -10.01
N PHE A 223 2.17 7.09 -8.98
CA PHE A 223 1.80 8.52 -9.09
C PHE A 223 2.72 9.30 -10.02
N MET A 224 4.03 9.06 -9.95
CA MET A 224 5.01 9.61 -10.89
C MET A 224 4.65 9.26 -12.34
N ALA A 225 4.26 8.00 -12.58
CA ALA A 225 3.84 7.56 -13.89
C ALA A 225 2.52 8.23 -14.33
N SER A 226 1.54 8.33 -13.42
CA SER A 226 0.22 8.89 -13.74
C SER A 226 0.22 10.40 -13.97
N GLU A 227 1.01 11.16 -13.20
CA GLU A 227 1.02 12.63 -13.26
C GLU A 227 2.06 13.16 -14.25
N PHE A 228 3.24 12.54 -14.29
CA PHE A 228 4.37 13.01 -15.08
C PHE A 228 4.65 12.17 -16.32
N GLY A 229 4.02 11.00 -16.47
CA GLY A 229 4.38 10.04 -17.53
C GLY A 229 5.76 9.41 -17.29
N LEU A 230 6.26 9.46 -16.05
CA LEU A 230 7.59 9.00 -15.68
C LEU A 230 7.51 7.70 -14.88
N ASP A 231 7.96 6.61 -15.47
CA ASP A 231 8.24 5.39 -14.72
C ASP A 231 9.61 5.53 -14.02
N THR A 232 9.62 5.44 -12.70
CA THR A 232 10.84 5.54 -11.89
C THR A 232 11.65 4.24 -11.86
N ALA A 233 11.09 3.13 -12.36
CA ALA A 233 11.88 1.92 -12.58
C ALA A 233 12.72 2.06 -13.84
N ILE A 234 14.04 2.01 -13.67
CA ILE A 234 15.01 2.30 -14.73
C ILE A 234 15.73 1.06 -15.25
N ALA A 235 15.65 -0.08 -14.53
CA ALA A 235 16.25 -1.35 -14.93
C ALA A 235 15.59 -2.54 -14.22
N ASN A 236 16.06 -3.75 -14.51
CA ASN A 236 15.65 -4.95 -13.78
C ASN A 236 16.21 -4.94 -12.36
N GLU A 237 15.61 -5.71 -11.45
CA GLU A 237 16.14 -5.95 -10.10
C GLU A 237 17.62 -6.37 -10.12
N GLY A 238 18.41 -5.84 -9.18
CA GLY A 238 19.82 -6.19 -9.02
C GLY A 238 20.75 -5.60 -10.08
N SER A 239 20.23 -4.75 -10.98
CA SER A 239 21.04 -4.08 -11.98
C SER A 239 21.89 -2.97 -11.34
N LYS A 240 23.18 -2.92 -11.70
CA LYS A 240 24.06 -1.82 -11.31
C LYS A 240 23.84 -0.62 -12.23
N ILE A 241 23.43 0.49 -11.64
CA ILE A 241 23.25 1.78 -12.31
C ILE A 241 24.39 2.69 -11.88
N THR A 242 25.12 3.24 -12.85
CA THR A 242 26.29 4.11 -12.59
C THR A 242 26.04 5.51 -13.11
N GLN A 243 26.49 6.51 -12.36
CA GLN A 243 26.58 7.89 -12.81
C GLN A 243 28.02 8.37 -12.66
N PHE A 244 28.59 8.86 -13.74
CA PHE A 244 29.94 9.41 -13.77
C PHE A 244 29.88 10.88 -14.15
N GLY A 245 30.62 11.70 -13.43
CA GLY A 245 30.69 13.10 -13.74
C GLY A 245 31.47 13.91 -12.72
N ARG A 246 31.32 15.22 -12.84
CA ARG A 246 31.83 16.18 -11.86
C ARG A 246 30.69 16.58 -10.94
N PHE A 247 30.93 16.49 -9.65
CA PHE A 247 29.97 16.76 -8.60
C PHE A 247 30.50 17.87 -7.68
N SER A 248 29.60 18.73 -7.21
CA SER A 248 29.83 19.57 -6.04
C SER A 248 29.48 18.77 -4.79
N VAL A 249 30.32 18.83 -3.76
CA VAL A 249 30.03 18.31 -2.43
C VAL A 249 29.22 19.37 -1.69
N GLU A 250 27.95 19.11 -1.44
CA GLU A 250 27.05 20.08 -0.81
C GLU A 250 27.08 19.96 0.72
N GLU A 251 27.14 18.73 1.24
CA GLU A 251 27.11 18.43 2.68
C GLU A 251 27.82 17.11 2.95
N ILE A 252 28.51 17.00 4.09
CA ILE A 252 29.12 15.75 4.57
C ILE A 252 28.60 15.50 6.00
N ASP A 253 27.73 14.51 6.17
CA ASP A 253 27.20 14.14 7.48
C ASP A 253 27.81 12.82 7.97
N LEU A 254 28.66 12.93 8.99
CA LEU A 254 29.34 11.79 9.62
C LEU A 254 28.67 11.35 10.93
N GLU A 255 27.65 12.07 11.40
CA GLU A 255 26.98 11.82 12.68
C GLU A 255 25.79 10.86 12.56
N ILE A 256 25.30 10.65 11.33
CA ILE A 256 24.23 9.69 11.02
C ILE A 256 24.76 8.28 10.72
N SER A 257 23.84 7.30 10.63
CA SER A 257 24.17 5.90 10.34
C SER A 257 23.26 5.34 9.24
N PRO A 258 23.80 4.98 8.06
CA PRO A 258 25.20 5.16 7.66
C PRO A 258 25.58 6.64 7.49
N PRO A 259 26.85 7.02 7.68
CA PRO A 259 27.36 8.33 7.26
C PRO A 259 27.09 8.60 5.78
N GLU A 260 26.85 9.85 5.40
CA GLU A 260 26.47 10.20 4.02
C GLU A 260 27.16 11.45 3.49
N VAL A 261 27.23 11.57 2.17
CA VAL A 261 27.61 12.79 1.46
C VAL A 261 26.53 13.19 0.46
N SER A 262 26.14 14.45 0.50
CA SER A 262 25.26 15.05 -0.50
C SER A 262 26.09 15.58 -1.67
N LEU A 263 25.84 15.07 -2.86
CA LEU A 263 26.51 15.45 -4.10
C LEU A 263 25.52 16.09 -5.08
N ARG A 264 25.94 17.15 -5.77
CA ARG A 264 25.20 17.75 -6.88
C ARG A 264 25.95 17.58 -8.19
N HIS A 265 25.40 16.84 -9.14
CA HIS A 265 26.03 16.65 -10.44
C HIS A 265 26.05 17.97 -11.21
N LEU A 266 27.23 18.51 -11.52
CA LEU A 266 27.38 19.88 -12.02
C LEU A 266 26.76 20.11 -13.42
N THR A 267 26.71 19.08 -14.27
CA THR A 267 26.11 19.19 -15.61
C THR A 267 24.58 19.11 -15.61
N THR A 268 23.99 18.18 -14.85
CA THR A 268 22.54 17.93 -14.85
C THR A 268 21.81 18.66 -13.72
N GLY A 269 22.54 19.13 -12.71
CA GLY A 269 22.00 19.72 -11.49
C GLY A 269 21.36 18.71 -10.53
N HIS A 270 21.37 17.41 -10.87
CA HIS A 270 20.72 16.36 -10.07
C HIS A 270 21.42 16.17 -8.72
N PRO A 271 20.66 16.13 -7.61
CA PRO A 271 21.19 15.79 -6.31
C PRO A 271 21.30 14.27 -6.14
N PHE A 272 22.28 13.83 -5.37
CA PHE A 272 22.52 12.46 -4.95
C PHE A 272 22.89 12.45 -3.48
N ILE A 273 22.28 11.56 -2.70
CA ILE A 273 22.69 11.25 -1.33
C ILE A 273 23.42 9.92 -1.40
N VAL A 274 24.67 9.89 -0.95
CA VAL A 274 25.57 8.76 -1.14
C VAL A 274 26.06 8.27 0.21
N ASP A 275 25.77 7.00 0.50
CA ASP A 275 26.22 6.34 1.72
C ASP A 275 27.74 6.18 1.66
N LEU A 276 28.40 6.46 2.79
CA LEU A 276 29.84 6.39 2.93
C LEU A 276 30.25 5.16 3.74
N THR A 277 31.22 4.42 3.21
CA THR A 277 31.95 3.41 3.97
C THR A 277 33.12 4.02 4.75
N GLU A 278 33.70 3.29 5.70
CA GLU A 278 34.92 3.73 6.39
C GLU A 278 36.07 4.05 5.42
N LEU A 279 36.15 3.34 4.28
CA LEU A 279 37.16 3.61 3.26
C LEU A 279 36.91 4.96 2.58
N ASP A 280 35.65 5.28 2.29
CA ASP A 280 35.27 6.56 1.68
C ASP A 280 35.58 7.72 2.62
N ILE A 281 35.23 7.59 3.90
CA ILE A 281 35.52 8.60 4.94
C ILE A 281 37.01 8.85 5.07
N ASN A 282 37.82 7.79 5.09
CA ASN A 282 39.28 7.90 5.13
C ASN A 282 39.81 8.63 3.89
N PHE A 283 39.27 8.33 2.71
CA PHE A 283 39.69 8.97 1.47
C PHE A 283 39.29 10.46 1.41
N ILE A 284 38.06 10.80 1.83
CA ILE A 284 37.59 12.18 1.96
C ILE A 284 38.55 12.98 2.87
N THR A 285 38.89 12.40 4.01
CA THR A 285 39.79 13.02 5.00
C THR A 285 41.21 13.20 4.45
N GLN A 286 41.78 12.15 3.83
CA GLN A 286 43.14 12.18 3.27
C GLN A 286 43.30 13.17 2.11
N ASN A 287 42.25 13.40 1.33
CA ASN A 287 42.26 14.32 0.20
C ASN A 287 41.74 15.73 0.55
N SER A 288 41.48 15.98 1.84
CA SER A 288 40.94 17.26 2.35
C SER A 288 39.73 17.70 1.52
N ILE A 289 38.78 16.79 1.32
CA ILE A 289 37.52 17.09 0.65
C ILE A 289 36.59 17.65 1.70
N GLU A 290 36.11 18.87 1.43
CA GLU A 290 35.27 19.66 2.33
C GLU A 290 34.00 20.06 1.57
N GLU A 291 32.96 20.49 2.29
CA GLU A 291 31.77 21.09 1.70
C GLU A 291 32.14 22.25 0.75
N GLY A 292 31.47 22.31 -0.40
CA GLY A 292 31.79 23.19 -1.52
C GLY A 292 32.96 22.72 -2.40
N SER A 293 33.61 21.59 -2.10
CA SER A 293 34.63 21.01 -2.98
C SER A 293 34.00 20.39 -4.22
N ASP A 294 34.68 20.53 -5.36
CA ASP A 294 34.35 19.76 -6.55
C ASP A 294 35.12 18.44 -6.58
N ILE A 295 34.43 17.37 -6.93
CA ILE A 295 35.01 16.04 -7.15
C ILE A 295 34.64 15.52 -8.54
N ILE A 296 35.50 14.68 -9.11
CA ILE A 296 35.15 13.80 -10.24
C ILE A 296 34.90 12.44 -9.63
N ALA A 297 33.70 11.91 -9.79
CA ALA A 297 33.30 10.67 -9.14
C ALA A 297 32.55 9.76 -10.10
N GLN A 298 32.59 8.47 -9.79
CA GLN A 298 31.63 7.50 -10.26
C GLN A 298 30.86 7.00 -9.04
N ILE A 299 29.56 7.25 -9.04
CA ILE A 299 28.64 6.73 -8.05
C ILE A 299 27.82 5.60 -8.67
N TYR A 300 27.35 4.68 -7.86
CA TYR A 300 26.49 3.61 -8.31
C TYR A 300 25.35 3.32 -7.34
N SER A 301 24.25 2.80 -7.87
CA SER A 301 23.16 2.23 -7.10
C SER A 301 22.83 0.85 -7.67
N VAL A 302 22.45 -0.08 -6.79
CA VAL A 302 21.89 -1.37 -7.20
C VAL A 302 20.38 -1.26 -7.11
N THR A 303 19.68 -1.57 -8.20
CA THR A 303 18.23 -1.45 -8.22
C THR A 303 17.54 -2.45 -7.29
N ASN A 304 16.48 -2.00 -6.64
CA ASN A 304 15.66 -2.83 -5.75
C ASN A 304 14.74 -3.79 -6.53
N HIS A 305 13.91 -4.56 -5.82
CA HIS A 305 12.91 -5.49 -6.37
C HIS A 305 11.90 -4.84 -7.35
N GLN A 306 11.81 -3.51 -7.37
CA GLN A 306 10.94 -2.75 -8.26
C GLN A 306 11.67 -2.13 -9.45
N GLY A 307 12.99 -2.34 -9.58
CA GLY A 307 13.80 -1.76 -10.65
C GLY A 307 14.16 -0.28 -10.45
N MET A 308 13.93 0.25 -9.24
CA MET A 308 14.24 1.64 -8.88
C MET A 308 15.62 1.70 -8.21
N THR A 309 16.32 2.82 -8.34
CA THR A 309 17.55 3.07 -7.57
C THR A 309 17.24 3.13 -6.08
N ALA A 310 18.08 2.50 -5.28
CA ALA A 310 18.02 2.55 -3.82
C ALA A 310 19.12 3.50 -3.30
N ALA A 311 19.85 3.12 -2.26
CA ALA A 311 21.04 3.83 -1.81
C ALA A 311 22.06 3.98 -2.95
N TRP A 312 22.67 5.16 -3.03
CA TRP A 312 23.84 5.40 -3.87
C TRP A 312 25.10 5.18 -3.06
N ASN A 313 26.14 4.70 -3.72
CA ASN A 313 27.44 4.41 -3.13
C ASN A 313 28.54 5.01 -4.01
N LEU A 314 29.68 5.33 -3.41
CA LEU A 314 30.88 5.71 -4.16
C LEU A 314 31.55 4.45 -4.74
N GLU A 315 31.85 4.46 -6.03
CA GLU A 315 32.73 3.46 -6.63
C GLU A 315 34.18 3.94 -6.63
N TRP A 316 34.38 5.19 -7.02
CA TRP A 316 35.65 5.89 -6.91
C TRP A 316 35.43 7.39 -7.08
N PHE A 317 36.36 8.19 -6.58
CA PHE A 317 36.35 9.64 -6.76
C PHE A 317 37.75 10.24 -6.61
N VAL A 318 37.93 11.43 -7.17
CA VAL A 318 39.13 12.27 -7.02
C VAL A 318 38.73 13.72 -6.87
N LYS A 319 39.49 14.50 -6.08
CA LYS A 319 39.27 15.94 -5.97
C LYS A 319 39.51 16.61 -7.33
N ALA A 320 38.55 17.37 -7.82
CA ALA A 320 38.70 18.09 -9.07
C ALA A 320 39.71 19.22 -8.87
N GLN A 321 40.70 19.33 -9.77
CA GLN A 321 41.61 20.46 -9.73
C GLN A 321 40.86 21.73 -10.13
N THR A 322 40.81 22.71 -9.22
CA THR A 322 40.42 24.08 -9.55
C THR A 322 41.47 24.63 -10.51
N LYS A 323 41.09 24.87 -11.77
CA LYS A 323 41.89 25.71 -12.66
C LYS A 323 41.99 27.08 -11.98
N LYS A 324 43.20 27.43 -11.54
CA LYS A 324 43.54 28.78 -11.09
C LYS A 324 43.37 29.79 -12.21
#